data_AF-A0A7J9PUW2-F1
#
_entry.id   AF-A0A7J9PUW2-F1
#
_cell.length_a   1.000
_cell.length_b   1.000
_cell.length_c   1.000
_cell.angle_alpha   90.00
_cell.angle_beta   90.00
_cell.angle_gamma   90.00
#
_symmetry.space_group_name_H-M   'P 1'
#
loop_
_entity.id
_entity.type
_entity.pdbx_description
1 polymer ?
#
loop_
_entity_poly.entity_id
_entity_poly.type
_entity_poly.pdbx_seq_one_letter_code
_entity_poly.pdbx_strand_id
1 'polypeptide(L)'
;CGMDPESEIVKGKVKHSPELEWRVKLYKKWQQDGYGAIIVQANVEDTNLGVHEYAISELDVDAVELKWGQGAKDIGGEVKIPDLKKAQLLKKRGYIVIPDPTDPAIIKAFEKGSFKEFERHSRVGMVTEESFLKRVKELRDYGAKHVFLKTGAYRPVDLARAVKFASKAEIDLLTVDAAGGGTGMSPWRMMNEWGMPEVELHSLLYRYVDKLAKKGEYVPDIAVAGGFAFEDQILKGLALGAPYFKLVGMARAPLAAAMVGKTIGKKVNEGMIPVYIERFGTASEEIFVTAPELKRKLGKKFEEIPTGAIGLYTYMERLNQGLRQIMAGCRNFALEYISRDDIAAITREASEISGIRYVMDIDEEEVNKILG
;
A
#
# COMPACT_ATOMS: atom_id res chain seq x y z
N CYS A 1 -4.68 13.54 9.08
CA CYS A 1 -5.06 14.82 9.69
C CYS A 1 -5.69 14.65 11.07
N GLY A 2 -6.74 13.84 11.26
CA GLY A 2 -7.42 13.77 12.56
C GLY A 2 -6.55 13.31 13.74
N MET A 3 -5.48 12.56 13.48
CA MET A 3 -4.48 12.10 14.47
C MET A 3 -3.45 13.16 14.89
N ASP A 4 -3.30 14.21 14.10
CA ASP A 4 -2.33 15.29 14.32
C ASP A 4 -2.93 16.31 15.30
N PRO A 5 -2.39 16.45 16.52
CA PRO A 5 -2.95 17.35 17.52
C PRO A 5 -3.01 18.80 17.06
N GLU A 6 -2.10 19.21 16.18
CA GLU A 6 -1.96 20.59 15.69
C GLU A 6 -2.87 20.88 14.49
N SER A 7 -3.64 19.89 14.03
CA SER A 7 -4.63 20.12 12.98
C SER A 7 -5.77 21.04 13.43
N GLU A 8 -6.05 22.04 12.61
CA GLU A 8 -7.16 22.98 12.79
C GLU A 8 -8.41 22.43 12.11
N ILE A 9 -9.47 22.26 12.90
CA ILE A 9 -10.75 21.70 12.45
C ILE A 9 -11.84 22.73 12.74
N VAL A 10 -12.45 23.26 11.67
CA VAL A 10 -13.50 24.29 11.76
C VAL A 10 -14.79 23.69 11.20
N LYS A 11 -15.88 23.74 12.00
CA LYS A 11 -17.20 23.17 11.64
C LYS A 11 -17.11 21.70 11.18
N GLY A 12 -16.25 20.91 11.83
CA GLY A 12 -16.07 19.49 11.53
C GLY A 12 -15.24 19.19 10.28
N LYS A 13 -14.61 20.19 9.65
CA LYS A 13 -13.75 20.02 8.48
C LYS A 13 -12.32 20.49 8.74
N VAL A 14 -11.34 19.77 8.22
CA VAL A 14 -9.93 20.16 8.28
C VAL A 14 -9.74 21.45 7.50
N LYS A 15 -9.12 22.45 8.15
CA LYS A 15 -8.68 23.68 7.51
C LYS A 15 -7.17 23.75 7.37
N HIS A 16 -6.45 23.12 8.29
CA HIS A 16 -5.01 23.04 8.25
C HIS A 16 -4.55 21.75 8.96
N SER A 17 -3.56 21.06 8.40
CA SER A 17 -2.89 19.91 9.04
C SER A 17 -1.39 20.00 8.78
N PRO A 18 -0.61 20.44 9.79
CA PRO A 18 0.85 20.55 9.68
C PRO A 18 1.51 19.26 9.21
N GLU A 19 1.10 18.10 9.76
CA GLU A 19 1.69 16.81 9.40
C GLU A 19 1.46 16.43 7.93
N LEU A 20 0.25 16.64 7.40
CA LEU A 20 -0.03 16.30 6.01
C LEU A 20 0.65 17.29 5.06
N GLU A 21 0.59 18.58 5.37
CA GLU A 21 1.25 19.62 4.58
C GLU A 21 2.76 19.38 4.48
N TRP A 22 3.42 19.08 5.61
CA TRP A 22 4.84 18.77 5.65
C TRP A 22 5.20 17.58 4.75
N ARG A 23 4.42 16.49 4.78
CA ARG A 23 4.66 15.31 3.93
C ARG A 23 4.53 15.63 2.46
N VAL A 24 3.51 16.41 2.09
CA VAL A 24 3.28 16.82 0.69
C VAL A 24 4.42 17.72 0.21
N LYS A 25 4.79 18.74 0.99
CA LYS A 25 5.91 19.63 0.67
C LYS A 25 7.23 18.88 0.57
N LEU A 26 7.48 17.92 1.47
CA LEU A 26 8.69 17.11 1.44
C LEU A 26 8.76 16.26 0.16
N TYR A 27 7.67 15.60 -0.24
CA TYR A 27 7.64 14.86 -1.49
C TYR A 27 7.89 15.78 -2.68
N LYS A 28 7.17 16.90 -2.79
CA LYS A 28 7.33 17.88 -3.88
C LYS A 28 8.75 18.48 -3.93
N LYS A 29 9.41 18.70 -2.78
CA LYS A 29 10.81 19.17 -2.72
C LYS A 29 11.78 18.19 -3.39
N TRP A 30 11.54 16.89 -3.27
CA TRP A 30 12.43 15.83 -3.76
C TRP A 30 11.97 15.20 -5.08
N GLN A 31 10.76 15.52 -5.55
CA GLN A 31 10.24 15.06 -6.84
C GLN A 31 11.19 15.46 -7.98
N GLN A 32 11.45 14.52 -8.88
CA GLN A 32 12.29 14.73 -10.07
C GLN A 32 11.40 14.81 -11.30
N ASP A 33 11.61 15.82 -12.14
CA ASP A 33 10.95 15.96 -13.46
C ASP A 33 9.42 15.89 -13.44
N GLY A 34 8.79 16.23 -12.32
CA GLY A 34 7.34 16.11 -12.12
C GLY A 34 6.82 14.66 -12.11
N TYR A 35 7.72 13.66 -12.04
CA TYR A 35 7.35 12.24 -12.08
C TYR A 35 6.78 11.76 -10.74
N GLY A 36 5.78 10.88 -10.83
CA GLY A 36 5.08 10.30 -9.67
C GLY A 36 3.97 11.19 -9.11
N ALA A 37 3.17 10.62 -8.21
CA ALA A 37 2.03 11.30 -7.58
C ALA A 37 1.96 10.99 -6.09
N ILE A 38 1.33 11.88 -5.34
CA ILE A 38 0.94 11.65 -3.95
C ILE A 38 -0.49 11.15 -3.94
N ILE A 39 -0.74 10.04 -3.26
CA ILE A 39 -2.07 9.47 -3.10
C ILE A 39 -2.49 9.65 -1.64
N VAL A 40 -3.47 10.52 -1.38
CA VAL A 40 -3.99 10.71 -0.02
C VAL A 40 -5.11 9.72 0.25
N GLN A 41 -4.82 8.73 1.08
CA GLN A 41 -5.80 7.74 1.54
C GLN A 41 -6.62 8.29 2.72
N ALA A 42 -7.94 8.09 2.71
CA ALA A 42 -8.83 8.45 3.82
C ALA A 42 -9.65 7.25 4.30
N ASN A 43 -9.72 7.06 5.62
CA ASN A 43 -10.71 6.19 6.27
C ASN A 43 -12.03 6.94 6.51
N VAL A 44 -12.97 6.32 7.22
CA VAL A 44 -14.28 6.91 7.55
C VAL A 44 -14.15 8.23 8.31
N GLU A 45 -13.30 8.30 9.33
CA GLU A 45 -13.13 9.53 10.11
C GLU A 45 -12.46 10.63 9.29
N ASP A 46 -11.44 10.31 8.50
CA ASP A 46 -10.78 11.27 7.62
C ASP A 46 -11.74 11.80 6.53
N THR A 47 -12.63 10.95 6.01
CA THR A 47 -13.68 11.35 5.06
C THR A 47 -14.66 12.33 5.72
N ASN A 48 -15.12 12.03 6.93
CA ASN A 48 -16.00 12.93 7.68
C ASN A 48 -15.35 14.29 7.92
N LEU A 49 -14.05 14.29 8.22
CA LEU A 49 -13.25 15.50 8.42
C LEU A 49 -12.92 16.25 7.11
N GLY A 50 -13.31 15.74 5.94
CA GLY A 50 -13.03 16.39 4.65
C GLY A 50 -11.54 16.45 4.30
N VAL A 51 -10.79 15.41 4.67
CA VAL A 51 -9.33 15.36 4.44
C VAL A 51 -8.97 15.35 2.96
N HIS A 52 -9.76 14.67 2.13
CA HIS A 52 -9.53 14.66 0.68
C HIS A 52 -9.73 16.05 0.08
N GLU A 53 -10.81 16.73 0.46
CA GLU A 53 -11.12 18.07 0.00
C GLU A 53 -9.99 19.04 0.35
N TYR A 54 -9.51 19.02 1.60
CA TYR A 54 -8.34 19.80 2.01
C TYR A 54 -7.07 19.45 1.23
N ALA A 55 -6.81 18.16 1.02
CA ALA A 55 -5.62 17.72 0.28
C ALA A 55 -5.64 18.19 -1.18
N ILE A 56 -6.79 18.13 -1.83
CA ILE A 56 -6.95 18.58 -3.22
C ILE A 56 -6.85 20.11 -3.29
N SER A 57 -7.65 20.83 -2.50
CA SER A 57 -7.79 22.29 -2.64
C SER A 57 -6.60 23.08 -2.10
N GLU A 58 -6.01 22.65 -0.98
CA GLU A 58 -4.97 23.43 -0.29
C GLU A 58 -3.56 22.89 -0.53
N LEU A 59 -3.43 21.59 -0.81
CA LEU A 59 -2.12 20.93 -0.95
C LEU A 59 -1.79 20.51 -2.39
N ASP A 60 -2.72 20.71 -3.33
CA ASP A 60 -2.55 20.41 -4.74
C ASP A 60 -2.15 18.93 -4.93
N VAL A 61 -2.98 18.05 -4.35
CA VAL A 61 -2.88 16.59 -4.47
C VAL A 61 -3.78 16.11 -5.60
N ASP A 62 -3.19 15.41 -6.55
CA ASP A 62 -3.88 14.93 -7.76
C ASP A 62 -4.67 13.63 -7.55
N ALA A 63 -4.22 12.76 -6.64
CA ALA A 63 -4.78 11.44 -6.43
C ALA A 63 -5.28 11.23 -5.00
N VAL A 64 -6.47 10.64 -4.88
CA VAL A 64 -7.10 10.32 -3.60
C VAL A 64 -7.51 8.86 -3.57
N GLU A 65 -7.39 8.21 -2.41
CA GLU A 65 -7.78 6.81 -2.23
C GLU A 65 -8.84 6.66 -1.14
N LEU A 66 -9.97 6.07 -1.52
CA LEU A 66 -11.00 5.62 -0.60
C LEU A 66 -10.57 4.29 0.01
N LYS A 67 -10.50 4.20 1.34
CA LYS A 67 -10.09 2.97 2.02
C LYS A 67 -11.29 2.21 2.56
N TRP A 68 -11.64 1.10 1.91
CA TRP A 68 -12.62 0.14 2.46
C TRP A 68 -11.96 -0.94 3.30
N GLY A 69 -10.69 -1.26 3.02
CA GLY A 69 -10.02 -2.35 3.72
C GLY A 69 -8.51 -2.40 3.62
N GLN A 70 -7.96 -3.47 4.19
CA GLN A 70 -6.54 -3.84 4.13
C GLN A 70 -6.35 -5.34 4.31
N GLY A 71 -5.18 -5.85 3.94
CA GLY A 71 -4.86 -7.28 4.00
C GLY A 71 -4.56 -7.84 5.40
N ALA A 72 -4.36 -6.98 6.40
CA ALA A 72 -3.93 -7.41 7.73
C ALA A 72 -5.06 -7.67 8.73
N LYS A 73 -6.27 -7.15 8.47
CA LYS A 73 -7.45 -7.18 9.35
C LYS A 73 -8.68 -6.62 8.64
N ASP A 74 -9.86 -6.98 9.12
CA ASP A 74 -11.18 -6.52 8.66
C ASP A 74 -11.82 -5.42 9.52
N ILE A 75 -11.10 -4.95 10.53
CA ILE A 75 -11.50 -3.78 11.32
C ILE A 75 -10.76 -2.52 10.86
N GLY A 76 -11.20 -1.36 11.35
CA GLY A 76 -10.54 -0.09 11.07
C GLY A 76 -9.09 -0.04 11.57
N GLY A 77 -8.40 1.04 11.22
CA GLY A 77 -7.05 1.29 11.75
C GLY A 77 -7.03 1.34 13.28
N GLU A 78 -5.89 1.02 13.88
CA GLU A 78 -5.69 1.04 15.34
C GLU A 78 -4.37 1.73 15.66
N VAL A 79 -4.32 2.50 16.74
CA VAL A 79 -3.10 3.16 17.24
C VAL A 79 -3.14 3.20 18.76
N LYS A 80 -2.01 2.86 19.38
CA LYS A 80 -1.76 3.07 20.81
C LYS A 80 -1.42 4.52 21.10
N ILE A 81 -1.97 5.04 22.19
CA ILE A 81 -1.85 6.44 22.59
C ILE A 81 -1.41 6.47 24.05
N PRO A 82 -0.13 6.78 24.33
CA PRO A 82 0.39 6.86 25.68
C PRO A 82 0.09 8.20 26.38
N ASP A 83 -0.78 9.03 25.80
CA ASP A 83 -1.09 10.38 26.30
C ASP A 83 -2.61 10.59 26.44
N LEU A 84 -3.04 10.92 27.66
CA LEU A 84 -4.45 11.13 27.99
C LEU A 84 -5.06 12.32 27.24
N LYS A 85 -4.33 13.44 27.12
CA LYS A 85 -4.85 14.64 26.46
C LYS A 85 -5.15 14.37 24.99
N LYS A 86 -4.24 13.67 24.31
CA LYS A 86 -4.41 13.22 22.93
C LYS A 86 -5.57 12.22 22.83
N ALA A 87 -5.70 11.28 23.75
CA ALA A 87 -6.82 10.34 23.77
C ALA A 87 -8.19 11.08 23.86
N GLN A 88 -8.30 12.06 24.76
CA GLN A 88 -9.49 12.91 24.91
C GLN A 88 -9.76 13.74 23.65
N LEU A 89 -8.72 14.33 23.05
CA LEU A 89 -8.83 15.09 21.81
C LEU A 89 -9.39 14.23 20.67
N LEU A 90 -8.89 13.01 20.50
CA LEU A 90 -9.36 12.13 19.44
C LEU A 90 -10.79 11.66 19.66
N LYS A 91 -11.17 11.38 20.92
CA LYS A 91 -12.57 11.12 21.25
C LYS A 91 -13.47 12.30 20.88
N LYS A 92 -13.05 13.54 21.20
CA LYS A 92 -13.77 14.77 20.79
C LYS A 92 -13.87 14.93 19.27
N ARG A 93 -12.85 14.48 18.53
CA ARG A 93 -12.84 14.44 17.04
C ARG A 93 -13.68 13.29 16.46
N GLY A 94 -14.34 12.49 17.30
CA GLY A 94 -15.28 11.46 16.87
C GLY A 94 -14.68 10.07 16.72
N TYR A 95 -13.41 9.86 17.08
CA TYR A 95 -12.81 8.52 17.08
C TYR A 95 -13.33 7.68 18.25
N ILE A 96 -13.30 6.36 18.09
CA ILE A 96 -13.52 5.41 19.19
C ILE A 96 -12.21 5.30 19.96
N VAL A 97 -12.24 5.54 21.26
CA VAL A 97 -11.06 5.46 22.14
C VAL A 97 -11.41 4.59 23.35
N ILE A 98 -10.57 3.58 23.58
CA ILE A 98 -10.77 2.56 24.61
C ILE A 98 -9.46 2.40 25.41
N PRO A 99 -9.49 2.35 26.76
CA PRO A 99 -10.63 2.65 27.62
C PRO A 99 -11.15 4.09 27.44
N ASP A 100 -12.33 4.42 27.99
CA ASP A 100 -12.92 5.76 27.80
C ASP A 100 -12.04 6.86 28.44
N PRO A 101 -11.42 7.76 27.65
CA PRO A 101 -10.50 8.77 28.18
C PRO A 101 -11.22 9.93 28.89
N THR A 102 -12.56 9.93 28.95
CA THR A 102 -13.38 10.94 29.63
C THR A 102 -14.01 10.44 30.93
N ASP A 103 -13.89 9.15 31.24
CA ASP A 103 -14.37 8.57 32.48
C ASP A 103 -13.41 8.89 33.65
N PRO A 104 -13.87 9.54 34.74
CA PRO A 104 -13.03 9.85 35.90
C PRO A 104 -12.33 8.65 36.54
N ALA A 105 -12.94 7.45 36.52
CA ALA A 105 -12.33 6.25 37.06
C ALA A 105 -11.16 5.77 36.18
N ILE A 106 -11.34 5.83 34.86
CA ILE A 106 -10.30 5.48 33.87
C ILE A 106 -9.14 6.47 33.94
N ILE A 107 -9.42 7.77 34.04
CA ILE A 107 -8.41 8.82 34.18
C ILE A 107 -7.54 8.55 35.42
N LYS A 108 -8.17 8.32 36.58
CA LYS A 108 -7.45 7.99 37.82
C LYS A 108 -6.63 6.70 37.69
N ALA A 109 -7.15 5.68 37.00
CA ALA A 109 -6.42 4.43 36.78
C ALA A 109 -5.19 4.64 35.87
N PHE A 110 -5.31 5.48 34.84
CA PHE A 110 -4.20 5.85 33.95
C PHE A 110 -3.12 6.64 34.70
N GLU A 111 -3.53 7.67 35.46
CA GLU A 111 -2.61 8.52 36.26
C GLU A 111 -1.88 7.72 37.35
N LYS A 112 -2.53 6.70 37.90
CA LYS A 112 -1.91 5.74 38.83
C LYS A 112 -1.05 4.67 38.15
N GLY A 113 -1.00 4.63 36.82
CA GLY A 113 -0.23 3.66 36.05
C GLY A 113 -0.81 2.25 36.01
N SER A 114 -2.09 2.06 36.33
CA SER A 114 -2.77 0.76 36.22
C SER A 114 -2.81 0.24 34.77
N PHE A 115 -2.76 1.15 33.80
CA PHE A 115 -2.48 0.88 32.40
C PHE A 115 -1.73 2.07 31.81
N LYS A 116 -1.04 1.88 30.67
CA LYS A 116 -0.10 2.87 30.12
C LYS A 116 -0.53 3.51 28.81
N GLU A 117 -1.56 2.97 28.15
CA GLU A 117 -1.92 3.37 26.79
C GLU A 117 -3.42 3.24 26.55
N PHE A 118 -3.97 4.17 25.77
CA PHE A 118 -5.29 4.05 25.16
C PHE A 118 -5.18 3.49 23.74
N GLU A 119 -6.25 2.90 23.24
CA GLU A 119 -6.37 2.41 21.89
C GLU A 119 -7.39 3.25 21.13
N ARG A 120 -6.99 3.79 19.99
CA ARG A 120 -7.88 4.49 19.08
C ARG A 120 -8.25 3.57 17.93
N HIS A 121 -9.54 3.41 17.70
CA HIS A 121 -10.12 2.55 16.67
C HIS A 121 -10.85 3.40 15.62
N SER A 122 -10.69 3.03 14.36
CA SER A 122 -11.49 3.60 13.26
C SER A 122 -12.72 2.74 12.99
N ARG A 123 -13.79 3.35 12.51
CA ARG A 123 -15.00 2.62 12.13
C ARG A 123 -14.79 1.79 10.86
N VAL A 124 -15.52 0.69 10.80
CA VAL A 124 -15.69 -0.08 9.56
C VAL A 124 -16.78 0.60 8.74
N GLY A 125 -16.45 1.00 7.51
CA GLY A 125 -17.41 1.64 6.62
C GLY A 125 -18.42 0.64 6.07
N MET A 126 -19.71 0.95 6.17
CA MET A 126 -20.76 0.22 5.45
C MET A 126 -21.06 0.97 4.16
N VAL A 127 -20.58 0.44 3.03
CA VAL A 127 -20.66 1.14 1.75
C VAL A 127 -21.82 0.59 0.92
N THR A 128 -22.61 1.51 0.37
CA THR A 128 -23.64 1.20 -0.63
C THR A 128 -23.16 1.67 -2.00
N GLU A 129 -23.74 1.11 -3.06
CA GLU A 129 -23.38 1.51 -4.43
C GLU A 129 -23.59 3.01 -4.63
N GLU A 130 -24.77 3.52 -4.22
CA GLU A 130 -25.15 4.92 -4.35
C GLU A 130 -24.20 5.85 -3.59
N SER A 131 -23.84 5.52 -2.34
CA SER A 131 -22.97 6.37 -1.53
C SER A 131 -21.54 6.42 -2.09
N PHE A 132 -21.07 5.30 -2.67
CA PHE A 132 -19.77 5.27 -3.33
C PHE A 132 -19.74 6.08 -4.62
N LEU A 133 -20.70 5.88 -5.52
CA LEU A 133 -20.81 6.63 -6.77
C LEU A 133 -20.88 8.14 -6.51
N LYS A 134 -21.72 8.54 -5.55
CA LYS A 134 -21.82 9.93 -5.12
C LYS A 134 -20.49 10.46 -4.61
N ARG A 135 -19.78 9.69 -3.76
CA ARG A 135 -18.50 10.13 -3.21
C ARG A 135 -17.42 10.28 -4.29
N VAL A 136 -17.34 9.37 -5.25
CA VAL A 136 -16.40 9.48 -6.38
C VAL A 136 -16.71 10.73 -7.20
N LYS A 137 -17.99 11.00 -7.48
CA LYS A 137 -18.41 12.22 -8.18
C LYS A 137 -17.99 13.48 -7.40
N GLU A 138 -18.27 13.54 -6.10
CA GLU A 138 -17.88 14.67 -5.25
C GLU A 138 -16.36 14.92 -5.33
N LEU A 139 -15.54 13.88 -5.20
CA LEU A 139 -14.08 14.02 -5.25
C LEU A 139 -13.60 14.59 -6.59
N ARG A 140 -14.19 14.14 -7.70
CA ARG A 140 -13.91 14.69 -9.04
C ARG A 140 -14.38 16.15 -9.17
N ASP A 141 -15.57 16.48 -8.66
CA ASP A 141 -16.09 17.85 -8.65
C ASP A 141 -15.19 18.79 -7.82
N TYR A 142 -14.53 18.28 -6.78
CA TYR A 142 -13.51 19.00 -5.99
C TYR A 142 -12.14 19.12 -6.69
N GLY A 143 -11.93 18.44 -7.81
CA GLY A 143 -10.71 18.54 -8.62
C GLY A 143 -9.75 17.34 -8.53
N ALA A 144 -10.15 16.22 -7.90
CA ALA A 144 -9.33 15.01 -7.94
C ALA A 144 -9.16 14.53 -9.40
N LYS A 145 -7.91 14.44 -9.87
CA LYS A 145 -7.59 13.89 -11.20
C LYS A 145 -7.70 12.37 -11.22
N HIS A 146 -7.34 11.73 -10.10
CA HIS A 146 -7.39 10.30 -9.94
C HIS A 146 -8.12 9.90 -8.66
N VAL A 147 -9.08 9.00 -8.78
CA VAL A 147 -9.82 8.45 -7.65
C VAL A 147 -9.55 6.96 -7.57
N PHE A 148 -9.01 6.52 -6.44
CA PHE A 148 -8.63 5.13 -6.19
C PHE A 148 -9.53 4.51 -5.12
N LEU A 149 -9.63 3.18 -5.15
CA LEU A 149 -10.26 2.38 -4.10
C LEU A 149 -9.28 1.33 -3.59
N LYS A 150 -9.07 1.27 -2.28
CA LYS A 150 -8.38 0.15 -1.63
C LYS A 150 -9.35 -0.75 -0.88
N THR A 151 -9.34 -2.03 -1.20
CA THR A 151 -10.04 -3.10 -0.49
C THR A 151 -9.06 -4.11 0.13
N GLY A 152 -9.58 -4.98 0.99
CA GLY A 152 -8.81 -5.97 1.76
C GLY A 152 -9.10 -7.41 1.38
N ALA A 153 -8.61 -8.32 2.24
CA ALA A 153 -8.67 -9.77 2.06
C ALA A 153 -10.06 -10.35 2.37
N TYR A 154 -11.09 -9.77 1.78
CA TYR A 154 -12.49 -10.01 2.14
C TYR A 154 -13.12 -11.19 1.41
N ARG A 155 -14.36 -11.49 1.81
CA ARG A 155 -15.16 -12.56 1.22
C ARG A 155 -15.44 -12.27 -0.26
N PRO A 156 -15.70 -13.32 -1.07
CA PRO A 156 -15.98 -13.19 -2.50
C PRO A 156 -17.04 -12.14 -2.86
N VAL A 157 -18.11 -12.02 -2.07
CA VAL A 157 -19.18 -11.04 -2.33
C VAL A 157 -18.71 -9.59 -2.16
N ASP A 158 -17.81 -9.32 -1.22
CA ASP A 158 -17.29 -7.98 -0.97
C ASP A 158 -16.26 -7.58 -2.02
N LEU A 159 -15.46 -8.55 -2.50
CA LEU A 159 -14.61 -8.36 -3.67
C LEU A 159 -15.46 -8.04 -4.92
N ALA A 160 -16.54 -8.78 -5.15
CA ALA A 160 -17.44 -8.53 -6.28
C ALA A 160 -18.09 -7.13 -6.21
N ARG A 161 -18.46 -6.67 -5.01
CA ARG A 161 -18.94 -5.29 -4.79
C ARG A 161 -17.87 -4.27 -5.13
N ALA A 162 -16.64 -4.44 -4.62
CA ALA A 162 -15.53 -3.52 -4.92
C ALA A 162 -15.27 -3.43 -6.42
N VAL A 163 -15.16 -4.57 -7.12
CA VAL A 163 -14.93 -4.62 -8.57
C VAL A 163 -16.08 -3.97 -9.35
N LYS A 164 -17.33 -4.31 -9.02
CA LYS A 164 -18.50 -3.77 -9.74
C LYS A 164 -18.72 -2.29 -9.49
N PHE A 165 -18.50 -1.81 -8.26
CA PHE A 165 -18.69 -0.41 -7.93
C PHE A 165 -17.54 0.44 -8.51
N ALA A 166 -16.31 -0.06 -8.46
CA ALA A 166 -15.16 0.53 -9.13
C ALA A 166 -15.39 0.70 -10.64
N SER A 167 -15.91 -0.35 -11.29
CA SER A 167 -16.29 -0.33 -12.70
C SER A 167 -17.37 0.74 -13.00
N LYS A 168 -18.48 0.74 -12.27
CA LYS A 168 -19.57 1.71 -12.45
C LYS A 168 -19.17 3.16 -12.19
N ALA A 169 -18.28 3.38 -11.23
CA ALA A 169 -17.77 4.71 -10.91
C ALA A 169 -16.60 5.14 -11.81
N GLU A 170 -16.14 4.24 -12.68
CA GLU A 170 -15.00 4.41 -13.58
C GLU A 170 -13.76 4.92 -12.83
N ILE A 171 -13.47 4.37 -11.66
CA ILE A 171 -12.30 4.79 -10.86
C ILE A 171 -11.00 4.43 -11.58
N ASP A 172 -9.94 5.19 -11.31
CA ASP A 172 -8.67 5.04 -12.00
C ASP A 172 -7.89 3.78 -11.55
N LEU A 173 -7.97 3.44 -10.27
CA LEU A 173 -7.24 2.29 -9.71
C LEU A 173 -8.03 1.56 -8.62
N LEU A 174 -8.08 0.23 -8.71
CA LEU A 174 -8.54 -0.66 -7.65
C LEU A 174 -7.34 -1.40 -7.04
N THR A 175 -7.02 -1.08 -5.78
CA THR A 175 -6.02 -1.79 -4.99
C THR A 175 -6.67 -2.93 -4.20
N VAL A 176 -6.26 -4.19 -4.45
CA VAL A 176 -6.75 -5.38 -3.74
C VAL A 176 -5.64 -5.99 -2.90
N ASP A 177 -5.76 -5.86 -1.58
CA ASP A 177 -4.77 -6.29 -0.59
C ASP A 177 -5.19 -7.64 0.01
N ALA A 178 -4.45 -8.71 -0.30
CA ALA A 178 -4.70 -10.05 0.19
C ALA A 178 -4.16 -10.28 1.62
N ALA A 179 -4.49 -11.43 2.21
CA ALA A 179 -3.97 -11.80 3.53
C ALA A 179 -2.44 -11.84 3.50
N GLY A 180 -1.80 -11.44 4.61
CA GLY A 180 -0.34 -11.26 4.69
C GLY A 180 0.12 -9.80 4.56
N GLY A 181 -0.81 -8.88 4.28
CA GLY A 181 -0.59 -7.43 4.31
C GLY A 181 -0.01 -6.90 5.63
N GLY A 182 0.72 -5.78 5.53
CA GLY A 182 1.36 -5.13 6.69
C GLY A 182 0.38 -4.30 7.55
N THR A 183 0.72 -4.13 8.82
CA THR A 183 0.01 -3.22 9.75
C THR A 183 0.98 -2.73 10.82
N GLY A 184 0.79 -1.49 11.29
CA GLY A 184 1.54 -0.95 12.44
C GLY A 184 0.98 -1.43 13.78
N MET A 185 -0.31 -1.79 13.81
CA MET A 185 -1.01 -2.34 14.98
C MET A 185 -2.27 -3.07 14.52
N SER A 186 -2.45 -4.31 14.96
CA SER A 186 -3.68 -5.10 14.80
C SER A 186 -3.75 -6.21 15.87
N PRO A 187 -4.94 -6.76 16.16
CA PRO A 187 -5.08 -8.00 16.90
C PRO A 187 -4.32 -9.13 16.21
N TRP A 188 -3.45 -9.80 16.97
CA TRP A 188 -2.62 -10.89 16.46
C TRP A 188 -3.44 -12.01 15.79
N ARG A 189 -4.55 -12.40 16.43
CA ARG A 189 -5.40 -13.47 15.90
C ARG A 189 -6.02 -13.13 14.55
N MET A 190 -6.45 -11.88 14.34
CA MET A 190 -6.92 -11.45 13.02
C MET A 190 -5.81 -11.52 11.99
N MET A 191 -4.60 -11.07 12.30
CA MET A 191 -3.50 -11.12 11.34
C MET A 191 -3.12 -12.54 10.87
N ASN A 192 -3.36 -13.56 11.69
CA ASN A 192 -2.94 -14.94 11.40
C ASN A 192 -4.09 -15.80 10.86
N GLU A 193 -5.33 -15.54 11.29
CA GLU A 193 -6.47 -16.40 11.00
C GLU A 193 -7.47 -15.75 10.04
N TRP A 194 -7.30 -14.47 9.70
CA TRP A 194 -8.26 -13.72 8.91
C TRP A 194 -7.75 -13.40 7.50
N GLY A 195 -8.65 -13.61 6.54
CA GLY A 195 -8.55 -13.09 5.19
C GLY A 195 -8.27 -14.17 4.15
N MET A 196 -8.69 -13.90 2.91
CA MET A 196 -8.36 -14.78 1.78
C MET A 196 -6.87 -14.66 1.42
N PRO A 197 -6.15 -15.78 1.24
CA PRO A 197 -4.76 -15.75 0.80
C PRO A 197 -4.61 -15.24 -0.64
N GLU A 198 -3.38 -14.88 -1.00
CA GLU A 198 -3.04 -14.19 -2.24
C GLU A 198 -3.51 -14.93 -3.50
N VAL A 199 -3.16 -16.20 -3.64
CA VAL A 199 -3.47 -16.98 -4.86
C VAL A 199 -4.97 -17.06 -5.08
N GLU A 200 -5.74 -17.38 -4.06
CA GLU A 200 -7.20 -17.52 -4.13
C GLU A 200 -7.87 -16.17 -4.42
N LEU A 201 -7.49 -15.11 -3.70
CA LEU A 201 -8.12 -13.80 -3.83
C LEU A 201 -7.81 -13.15 -5.17
N HIS A 202 -6.54 -13.17 -5.59
CA HIS A 202 -6.11 -12.57 -6.86
C HIS A 202 -6.65 -13.35 -8.05
N SER A 203 -6.72 -14.68 -7.97
CA SER A 203 -7.37 -15.51 -9.02
C SER A 203 -8.87 -15.25 -9.12
N LEU A 204 -9.55 -15.06 -7.98
CA LEU A 204 -10.95 -14.67 -7.96
C LEU A 204 -11.17 -13.28 -8.55
N LEU A 205 -10.29 -12.33 -8.21
CA LEU A 205 -10.28 -10.97 -8.77
C LEU A 205 -10.17 -11.01 -10.29
N TYR A 206 -9.19 -11.76 -10.83
CA TYR A 206 -9.04 -11.96 -12.27
C TYR A 206 -10.35 -12.44 -12.91
N ARG A 207 -10.98 -13.50 -12.36
CA ARG A 207 -12.25 -14.03 -12.89
C ARG A 207 -13.38 -13.00 -12.88
N TYR A 208 -13.48 -12.18 -11.84
CA TYR A 208 -14.53 -11.17 -11.74
C TYR A 208 -14.33 -10.04 -12.74
N VAL A 209 -13.10 -9.59 -12.89
CA VAL A 209 -12.74 -8.51 -13.81
C VAL A 209 -12.86 -8.96 -15.25
N ASP A 210 -12.38 -10.16 -15.57
CA ASP A 210 -12.54 -10.78 -16.90
C ASP A 210 -14.02 -10.93 -17.29
N LYS A 211 -14.87 -11.29 -16.32
CA LYS A 211 -16.32 -11.34 -16.52
C LYS A 211 -16.95 -9.98 -16.84
N LEU A 212 -16.43 -8.88 -16.25
CA LEU A 212 -16.88 -7.53 -16.60
C LEU A 212 -16.37 -7.11 -17.98
N ALA A 213 -15.09 -7.35 -18.27
CA ALA A 213 -14.48 -7.06 -19.56
C ALA A 213 -15.22 -7.74 -20.72
N LYS A 214 -15.56 -9.03 -20.59
CA LYS A 214 -16.34 -9.80 -21.57
C LYS A 214 -17.76 -9.28 -21.79
N LYS A 215 -18.29 -8.47 -20.87
CA LYS A 215 -19.57 -7.77 -21.02
C LYS A 215 -19.44 -6.38 -21.63
N GLY A 216 -18.22 -5.94 -21.94
CA GLY A 216 -17.93 -4.59 -22.41
C GLY A 216 -18.06 -3.52 -21.32
N GLU A 217 -17.99 -3.91 -20.04
CA GLU A 217 -18.00 -2.94 -18.94
C GLU A 217 -16.59 -2.36 -18.71
N TYR A 218 -16.52 -1.16 -18.13
CA TYR A 218 -15.25 -0.53 -17.77
C TYR A 218 -14.49 -1.38 -16.75
N VAL A 219 -13.18 -1.54 -16.96
CA VAL A 219 -12.27 -2.21 -16.03
C VAL A 219 -11.25 -1.19 -15.55
N PRO A 220 -11.20 -0.87 -14.25
CA PRO A 220 -10.16 0.00 -13.71
C PRO A 220 -8.81 -0.70 -13.82
N ASP A 221 -7.71 0.06 -13.80
CA ASP A 221 -6.41 -0.54 -13.56
C ASP A 221 -6.41 -1.19 -12.16
N ILE A 222 -5.66 -2.29 -12.03
CA ILE A 222 -5.62 -3.06 -10.78
C ILE A 222 -4.21 -3.07 -10.21
N ALA A 223 -4.13 -2.74 -8.92
CA ALA A 223 -2.96 -2.96 -8.10
C ALA A 223 -3.21 -4.13 -7.15
N VAL A 224 -2.35 -5.14 -7.16
CA VAL A 224 -2.40 -6.23 -6.16
C VAL A 224 -1.39 -6.00 -5.05
N ALA A 225 -1.78 -6.30 -3.82
CA ALA A 225 -0.92 -6.23 -2.65
C ALA A 225 -1.15 -7.45 -1.73
N GLY A 226 -0.25 -7.61 -0.78
CA GLY A 226 -0.15 -8.78 0.11
C GLY A 226 1.28 -9.29 0.03
N GLY A 227 2.09 -9.07 1.07
CA GLY A 227 3.39 -9.75 1.21
C GLY A 227 4.54 -9.45 0.23
N PHE A 228 4.31 -8.85 -0.95
CA PHE A 228 5.33 -8.70 -2.00
C PHE A 228 6.64 -8.04 -1.51
N ALA A 229 7.76 -8.69 -1.82
CA ALA A 229 9.11 -8.33 -1.39
C ALA A 229 10.20 -8.52 -2.47
N PHE A 230 9.94 -9.30 -3.52
CA PHE A 230 10.95 -9.62 -4.53
C PHE A 230 10.39 -9.55 -5.96
N GLU A 231 11.29 -9.40 -6.93
CA GLU A 231 11.04 -9.26 -8.36
C GLU A 231 10.28 -10.45 -8.97
N ASP A 232 10.55 -11.68 -8.49
CA ASP A 232 9.85 -12.87 -8.96
C ASP A 232 8.39 -12.84 -8.52
N GLN A 233 8.13 -12.36 -7.30
CA GLN A 233 6.78 -12.17 -6.80
C GLN A 233 6.06 -11.07 -7.59
N ILE A 234 6.74 -9.96 -7.90
CA ILE A 234 6.18 -8.89 -8.74
C ILE A 234 5.73 -9.46 -10.09
N LEU A 235 6.60 -10.19 -10.80
CA LEU A 235 6.26 -10.80 -12.07
C LEU A 235 5.06 -11.75 -11.93
N LYS A 236 5.08 -12.65 -10.94
CA LYS A 236 4.00 -13.61 -10.70
C LYS A 236 2.67 -12.92 -10.41
N GLY A 237 2.68 -11.84 -9.62
CA GLY A 237 1.49 -11.05 -9.30
C GLY A 237 0.89 -10.41 -10.55
N LEU A 238 1.73 -9.80 -11.40
CA LEU A 238 1.29 -9.21 -12.67
C LEU A 238 0.78 -10.28 -13.64
N ALA A 239 1.54 -11.36 -13.83
CA ALA A 239 1.19 -12.49 -14.71
C ALA A 239 -0.13 -13.14 -14.30
N LEU A 240 -0.35 -13.38 -13.00
CA LEU A 240 -1.56 -14.01 -12.48
C LEU A 240 -2.85 -13.28 -12.91
N GLY A 241 -2.81 -11.95 -13.00
CA GLY A 241 -3.98 -11.17 -13.43
C GLY A 241 -3.85 -10.48 -14.77
N ALA A 242 -2.86 -10.83 -15.58
CA ALA A 242 -2.68 -10.25 -16.90
C ALA A 242 -3.94 -10.49 -17.78
N PRO A 243 -4.39 -9.49 -18.57
CA PRO A 243 -3.77 -8.18 -18.76
C PRO A 243 -4.26 -7.11 -17.76
N TYR A 244 -5.13 -7.44 -16.81
CA TYR A 244 -5.83 -6.46 -15.97
C TYR A 244 -4.98 -5.91 -14.83
N PHE A 245 -4.01 -6.68 -14.31
CA PHE A 245 -3.18 -6.25 -13.19
C PHE A 245 -1.99 -5.44 -13.71
N LYS A 246 -1.93 -4.17 -13.31
CA LYS A 246 -0.94 -3.21 -13.81
C LYS A 246 0.13 -2.87 -12.79
N LEU A 247 -0.16 -3.02 -11.49
CA LEU A 247 0.74 -2.63 -10.41
C LEU A 247 0.81 -3.66 -9.30
N VAL A 248 1.94 -3.65 -8.58
CA VAL A 248 2.12 -4.37 -7.32
C VAL A 248 2.35 -3.36 -6.20
N GLY A 249 1.46 -3.36 -5.21
CA GLY A 249 1.55 -2.52 -4.03
C GLY A 249 2.51 -3.11 -3.00
N MET A 250 3.57 -2.39 -2.68
CA MET A 250 4.59 -2.81 -1.72
C MET A 250 4.67 -1.84 -0.54
N ALA A 251 4.84 -2.37 0.67
CA ALA A 251 5.00 -1.54 1.87
C ALA A 251 6.05 -2.10 2.84
N ARG A 252 5.85 -3.31 3.36
CA ARG A 252 6.70 -3.88 4.42
C ARG A 252 8.17 -3.99 3.99
N ALA A 253 8.45 -4.55 2.81
CA ALA A 253 9.81 -4.74 2.34
C ALA A 253 10.54 -3.41 2.00
N PRO A 254 9.93 -2.44 1.28
CA PRO A 254 10.47 -1.09 1.15
C PRO A 254 10.78 -0.41 2.49
N LEU A 255 9.86 -0.50 3.46
CA LEU A 255 10.07 0.06 4.80
C LEU A 255 11.22 -0.64 5.54
N ALA A 256 11.33 -1.97 5.41
CA ALA A 256 12.44 -2.72 5.98
C ALA A 256 13.78 -2.27 5.39
N ALA A 257 13.87 -2.08 4.06
CA ALA A 257 15.06 -1.55 3.41
C ALA A 257 15.44 -0.15 3.93
N ALA A 258 14.46 0.73 4.11
CA ALA A 258 14.70 2.06 4.68
C ALA A 258 15.20 1.99 6.13
N MET A 259 14.65 1.10 6.95
CA MET A 259 15.05 0.93 8.35
C MET A 259 16.43 0.28 8.48
N VAL A 260 16.77 -0.68 7.61
CA VAL A 260 18.11 -1.25 7.51
C VAL A 260 19.11 -0.16 7.11
N GLY A 261 18.80 0.64 6.07
CA GLY A 261 19.66 1.74 5.65
C GLY A 261 19.89 2.79 6.75
N LYS A 262 18.84 3.14 7.49
CA LYS A 262 18.93 4.03 8.66
C LYS A 262 19.82 3.45 9.76
N THR A 263 19.68 2.15 10.04
CA THR A 263 20.45 1.46 11.08
C THR A 263 21.93 1.38 10.71
N ILE A 264 22.24 1.03 9.46
CA ILE A 264 23.61 1.00 8.94
C ILE A 264 24.25 2.39 9.04
N GLY A 265 23.57 3.44 8.56
CA GLY A 265 24.10 4.80 8.64
C GLY A 265 24.38 5.27 10.07
N LYS A 266 23.50 4.93 11.01
CA LYS A 266 23.75 5.18 12.44
C LYS A 266 25.00 4.44 12.93
N LYS A 267 25.19 3.18 12.55
CA LYS A 267 26.35 2.37 12.95
C LYS A 267 27.67 2.86 12.35
N VAL A 268 27.64 3.37 11.12
CA VAL A 268 28.78 4.07 10.49
C VAL A 268 29.15 5.31 11.28
N ASN A 269 28.18 6.17 11.62
CA ASN A 269 28.44 7.39 12.40
C ASN A 269 28.95 7.11 13.82
N GLU A 270 28.57 5.97 14.40
CA GLU A 270 29.04 5.51 15.71
C GLU A 270 30.42 4.82 15.66
N GLY A 271 30.99 4.57 14.46
CA GLY A 271 32.20 3.76 14.31
C GLY A 271 32.02 2.29 14.72
N MET A 272 30.77 1.80 14.75
CA MET A 272 30.39 0.46 15.20
C MET A 272 29.77 -0.36 14.06
N ILE A 273 30.47 -0.43 12.92
CA ILE A 273 29.99 -1.15 11.74
C ILE A 273 30.06 -2.66 12.01
N PRO A 274 28.97 -3.42 11.80
CA PRO A 274 29.04 -4.86 11.91
C PRO A 274 30.04 -5.46 10.91
N VAL A 275 30.84 -6.44 11.34
CA VAL A 275 31.89 -7.07 10.51
C VAL A 275 31.38 -7.56 9.14
N TYR A 276 30.15 -8.08 9.09
CA TYR A 276 29.54 -8.57 7.85
C TYR A 276 29.18 -7.44 6.84
N ILE A 277 29.11 -6.19 7.31
CA ILE A 277 28.93 -4.99 6.49
C ILE A 277 30.28 -4.35 6.17
N GLU A 278 31.22 -4.35 7.11
CA GLU A 278 32.54 -3.73 6.97
C GLU A 278 33.32 -4.26 5.75
N ARG A 279 33.09 -5.51 5.35
CA ARG A 279 33.64 -6.08 4.10
C ARG A 279 33.26 -5.30 2.82
N PHE A 280 32.19 -4.51 2.86
CA PHE A 280 31.75 -3.66 1.75
C PHE A 280 32.29 -2.22 1.86
N GLY A 281 32.90 -1.86 2.99
CA GLY A 281 33.43 -0.53 3.24
C GLY A 281 33.15 -0.03 4.66
N THR A 282 33.73 1.13 4.97
CA THR A 282 33.63 1.81 6.27
C THR A 282 32.83 3.11 6.18
N ALA A 283 32.59 3.63 4.98
CA ALA A 283 31.73 4.78 4.74
C ALA A 283 30.39 4.38 4.15
N SER A 284 29.34 5.20 4.38
CA SER A 284 28.02 4.97 3.76
C SER A 284 28.11 4.95 2.23
N GLU A 285 28.97 5.77 1.63
CA GLU A 285 29.17 5.81 0.17
C GLU A 285 29.80 4.53 -0.39
N GLU A 286 30.54 3.78 0.43
CA GLU A 286 31.15 2.51 0.05
C GLU A 286 30.16 1.35 0.26
N ILE A 287 29.43 1.38 1.39
CA ILE A 287 28.51 0.31 1.79
C ILE A 287 27.28 0.25 0.87
N PHE A 288 26.71 1.40 0.48
CA PHE A 288 25.55 1.42 -0.41
C PHE A 288 25.98 1.47 -1.88
N VAL A 289 25.79 0.37 -2.60
CA VAL A 289 26.23 0.22 -4.00
C VAL A 289 25.69 1.30 -4.96
N THR A 290 24.52 1.89 -4.67
CA THR A 290 23.93 2.96 -5.50
C THR A 290 24.40 4.37 -5.13
N ALA A 291 25.14 4.53 -4.02
CA ALA A 291 25.56 5.85 -3.55
C ALA A 291 26.40 6.64 -4.56
N PRO A 292 27.37 6.06 -5.29
CA PRO A 292 28.11 6.79 -6.32
C PRO A 292 27.23 7.35 -7.43
N GLU A 293 26.23 6.57 -7.89
CA GLU A 293 25.28 7.00 -8.90
C GLU A 293 24.37 8.13 -8.38
N LEU A 294 23.84 7.96 -7.17
CA LEU A 294 23.01 8.97 -6.51
C LEU A 294 23.77 10.28 -6.30
N LYS A 295 25.04 10.21 -5.88
CA LYS A 295 25.90 11.39 -5.70
C LYS A 295 26.13 12.13 -7.02
N ARG A 296 26.33 11.39 -8.12
CA ARG A 296 26.42 11.99 -9.45
C ARG A 296 25.10 12.65 -9.89
N LYS A 297 23.96 12.02 -9.62
CA LYS A 297 22.63 12.55 -9.98
C LYS A 297 22.23 13.77 -9.16
N LEU A 298 22.47 13.75 -7.85
CA LEU A 298 21.99 14.77 -6.90
C LEU A 298 23.03 15.88 -6.62
N GLY A 299 24.30 15.66 -6.97
CA GLY A 299 25.38 16.58 -6.67
C GLY A 299 25.45 16.90 -5.17
N LYS A 300 25.50 18.19 -4.81
CA LYS A 300 25.55 18.64 -3.41
C LYS A 300 24.34 18.21 -2.58
N LYS A 301 23.16 18.02 -3.19
CA LYS A 301 21.95 17.60 -2.47
C LYS A 301 22.06 16.18 -1.92
N PHE A 302 23.02 15.38 -2.38
CA PHE A 302 23.29 14.06 -1.81
C PHE A 302 23.59 14.13 -0.32
N GLU A 303 24.23 15.18 0.19
CA GLU A 303 24.54 15.32 1.62
C GLU A 303 23.29 15.52 2.50
N GLU A 304 22.16 15.95 1.91
CA GLU A 304 20.88 16.14 2.63
C GLU A 304 20.09 14.82 2.78
N ILE A 305 20.41 13.76 2.03
CA ILE A 305 19.58 12.54 2.04
C ILE A 305 19.95 11.62 3.20
N PRO A 306 18.98 11.11 3.97
CA PRO A 306 19.27 10.16 5.02
C PRO A 306 19.66 8.79 4.41
N THR A 307 20.53 8.04 5.09
CA THR A 307 20.93 6.69 4.65
C THR A 307 19.74 5.72 4.52
N GLY A 308 18.63 5.97 5.22
CA GLY A 308 17.38 5.24 5.01
C GLY A 308 16.78 5.44 3.61
N ALA A 309 16.87 6.64 3.04
CA ALA A 309 16.44 6.90 1.67
C ALA A 309 17.37 6.19 0.66
N ILE A 310 18.68 6.18 0.92
CA ILE A 310 19.66 5.44 0.10
C ILE A 310 19.38 3.94 0.14
N GLY A 311 19.08 3.39 1.32
CA GLY A 311 18.71 1.98 1.50
C GLY A 311 17.45 1.61 0.72
N LEU A 312 16.42 2.45 0.78
CA LEU A 312 15.20 2.27 -0.02
C LEU A 312 15.49 2.33 -1.53
N TYR A 313 16.21 3.36 -1.99
CA TYR A 313 16.57 3.50 -3.41
C TYR A 313 17.36 2.29 -3.91
N THR A 314 18.35 1.84 -3.14
CA THR A 314 19.15 0.64 -3.45
C THR A 314 18.28 -0.61 -3.59
N TYR A 315 17.32 -0.78 -2.70
CA TYR A 315 16.38 -1.90 -2.77
C TYR A 315 15.47 -1.83 -4.01
N MET A 316 14.94 -0.64 -4.33
CA MET A 316 14.12 -0.46 -5.53
C MET A 316 14.94 -0.69 -6.82
N GLU A 317 16.19 -0.26 -6.87
CA GLU A 317 17.07 -0.51 -8.02
C GLU A 317 17.38 -2.02 -8.18
N ARG A 318 17.60 -2.74 -7.07
CA ARG A 318 17.74 -4.21 -7.10
C ARG A 318 16.49 -4.85 -7.72
N LEU A 319 15.29 -4.44 -7.29
CA LEU A 319 14.05 -4.98 -7.83
C LEU A 319 13.90 -4.66 -9.32
N ASN A 320 14.19 -3.43 -9.72
CA ASN A 320 14.15 -2.99 -11.11
C ASN A 320 15.07 -3.85 -12.00
N GLN A 321 16.33 -4.01 -11.60
CA GLN A 321 17.29 -4.85 -12.32
C GLN A 321 16.83 -6.31 -12.37
N GLY A 322 16.45 -6.89 -11.22
CA GLY A 322 16.02 -8.29 -11.13
C GLY A 322 14.78 -8.57 -11.96
N LEU A 323 13.78 -7.68 -11.92
CA LEU A 323 12.55 -7.82 -12.71
C LEU A 323 12.88 -7.84 -14.21
N ARG A 324 13.73 -6.92 -14.68
CA ARG A 324 14.17 -6.90 -16.09
C ARG A 324 14.92 -8.19 -16.48
N GLN A 325 15.71 -8.77 -15.58
CA GLN A 325 16.39 -10.04 -15.82
C GLN A 325 15.41 -11.20 -15.97
N ILE A 326 14.43 -11.32 -15.07
CA ILE A 326 13.41 -12.37 -15.15
C ILE A 326 12.55 -12.19 -16.40
N MET A 327 12.11 -10.96 -16.68
CA MET A 327 11.33 -10.62 -17.87
C MET A 327 12.08 -10.96 -19.17
N ALA A 328 13.38 -10.66 -19.25
CA ALA A 328 14.21 -11.07 -20.39
C ALA A 328 14.27 -12.61 -20.54
N GLY A 329 14.28 -13.34 -19.42
CA GLY A 329 14.21 -14.81 -19.39
C GLY A 329 12.93 -15.38 -19.99
N CYS A 330 11.77 -14.75 -19.74
CA CYS A 330 10.49 -15.09 -20.38
C CYS A 330 10.21 -14.31 -21.68
N ARG A 331 11.22 -13.63 -22.25
CA ARG A 331 11.14 -12.88 -23.52
C ARG A 331 10.11 -11.73 -23.52
N ASN A 332 9.79 -11.20 -22.35
CA ASN A 332 8.98 -9.99 -22.19
C ASN A 332 9.87 -8.76 -22.09
N PHE A 333 9.80 -7.85 -23.06
CA PHE A 333 10.63 -6.64 -23.09
C PHE A 333 9.90 -5.38 -22.60
N ALA A 334 8.64 -5.52 -22.19
CA ALA A 334 7.80 -4.47 -21.62
C ALA A 334 6.71 -5.11 -20.74
N LEU A 335 6.14 -4.35 -19.79
CA LEU A 335 5.19 -4.89 -18.80
C LEU A 335 3.88 -5.35 -19.45
N GLU A 336 3.46 -4.70 -20.53
CA GLU A 336 2.26 -5.03 -21.29
C GLU A 336 2.31 -6.38 -22.00
N TYR A 337 3.51 -6.95 -22.18
CA TYR A 337 3.68 -8.28 -22.76
C TYR A 337 3.58 -9.41 -21.74
N ILE A 338 3.65 -9.09 -20.43
CA ILE A 338 3.43 -10.08 -19.38
C ILE A 338 2.02 -10.64 -19.53
N SER A 339 1.96 -11.96 -19.57
CA SER A 339 0.78 -12.77 -19.79
C SER A 339 0.63 -13.81 -18.69
N ARG A 340 -0.51 -14.48 -18.66
CA ARG A 340 -0.75 -15.61 -17.76
C ARG A 340 0.08 -16.84 -18.11
N ASP A 341 0.63 -16.91 -19.32
CA ASP A 341 1.46 -18.03 -19.78
C ASP A 341 2.93 -17.91 -19.35
N ASP A 342 3.33 -16.76 -18.79
CA ASP A 342 4.67 -16.55 -18.22
C ASP A 342 4.90 -17.25 -16.88
N ILE A 343 3.86 -17.85 -16.31
CA ILE A 343 3.90 -18.62 -15.08
C ILE A 343 3.20 -19.96 -15.26
N ALA A 344 3.63 -20.95 -14.48
CA ALA A 344 3.00 -22.27 -14.43
C ALA A 344 2.65 -22.64 -12.98
N ALA A 345 1.55 -23.36 -12.81
CA ALA A 345 1.16 -23.91 -11.52
C ALA A 345 1.96 -25.19 -11.23
N ILE A 346 2.56 -25.27 -10.05
CA ILE A 346 3.35 -26.44 -9.62
C ILE A 346 2.50 -27.56 -9.01
N THR A 347 1.24 -27.28 -8.67
CA THR A 347 0.26 -28.27 -8.20
C THR A 347 -1.03 -28.18 -9.02
N ARG A 348 -1.76 -29.29 -9.10
CA ARG A 348 -3.07 -29.31 -9.78
C ARG A 348 -4.11 -28.45 -9.07
N GLU A 349 -4.06 -28.37 -7.74
CA GLU A 349 -4.93 -27.49 -6.95
C GLU A 349 -4.68 -26.02 -7.28
N ALA A 350 -3.41 -25.58 -7.35
CA ALA A 350 -3.09 -24.22 -7.76
C ALA A 350 -3.57 -23.95 -9.19
N SER A 351 -3.46 -24.93 -10.10
CA SER A 351 -3.97 -24.83 -11.46
C SER A 351 -5.50 -24.64 -11.49
N GLU A 352 -6.24 -25.44 -10.71
CA GLU A 352 -7.70 -25.36 -10.60
C GLU A 352 -8.18 -24.01 -10.02
N ILE A 353 -7.53 -23.54 -8.95
CA ILE A 353 -7.88 -22.26 -8.29
C ILE A 353 -7.59 -21.08 -9.20
N SER A 354 -6.40 -21.07 -9.81
CA SER A 354 -5.89 -19.91 -10.53
C SER A 354 -6.29 -19.85 -11.99
N GLY A 355 -6.58 -21.01 -12.60
CA GLY A 355 -6.69 -21.18 -14.04
C GLY A 355 -5.35 -21.02 -14.78
N ILE A 356 -4.21 -21.08 -14.07
CA ILE A 356 -2.87 -21.15 -14.67
C ILE A 356 -2.57 -22.61 -14.99
N ARG A 357 -1.96 -22.88 -16.16
CA ARG A 357 -1.68 -24.26 -16.58
C ARG A 357 -0.72 -24.96 -15.63
N TYR A 358 -0.94 -26.25 -15.40
CA TYR A 358 -0.04 -27.07 -14.60
C TYR A 358 1.28 -27.28 -15.34
N VAL A 359 2.40 -27.31 -14.60
CA VAL A 359 3.77 -27.29 -15.16
C VAL A 359 4.09 -28.44 -16.13
N MET A 360 3.39 -29.58 -16.05
CA MET A 360 3.58 -30.69 -17.00
C MET A 360 2.69 -30.57 -18.24
N ASP A 361 1.70 -29.67 -18.21
CA ASP A 361 0.70 -29.47 -19.25
C ASP A 361 0.99 -28.17 -20.05
N ILE A 362 2.05 -27.42 -19.68
CA ILE A 362 2.51 -26.26 -20.45
C ILE A 362 3.06 -26.72 -21.79
N ASP A 363 2.82 -25.92 -22.83
CA ASP A 363 3.30 -26.15 -24.19
C ASP A 363 2.95 -27.52 -24.81
N GLU A 364 1.98 -28.27 -24.25
CA GLU A 364 1.63 -29.62 -24.73
C GLU A 364 1.28 -29.62 -26.23
N GLU A 365 0.54 -28.61 -26.69
CA GLU A 365 0.24 -28.44 -28.11
C GLU A 365 1.49 -28.28 -28.98
N GLU A 366 2.51 -27.58 -28.49
CA GLU A 366 3.76 -27.36 -29.21
C GLU A 366 4.67 -28.59 -29.16
N VAL A 367 4.72 -29.26 -28.00
CA VAL A 367 5.39 -30.55 -27.82
C VAL A 367 4.83 -31.58 -28.80
N ASN A 368 3.49 -31.69 -28.93
CA ASN A 368 2.85 -32.60 -29.87
C ASN A 368 3.21 -32.28 -31.32
N LYS A 369 3.21 -31.00 -31.73
CA LYS A 369 3.66 -30.60 -33.08
C LYS A 369 5.13 -30.98 -33.36
N ILE A 370 5.99 -30.89 -32.35
CA ILE A 370 7.42 -31.22 -32.48
C ILE A 370 7.63 -32.72 -32.57
N LEU A 371 6.88 -33.51 -31.80
CA LEU A 371 7.08 -34.96 -31.67
C LEU A 371 6.30 -35.80 -32.69
N GLY A 372 5.24 -35.26 -33.31
CA GLY A 372 4.44 -35.93 -34.35
C GLY A 372 3.06 -36.33 -33.85
#